data_AF-A0AA41WVC2-F1
#
_entry.id   AF-A0AA41WVC2-F1
#
_cell.length_a   1.000
_cell.length_b   1.000
_cell.length_c   1.000
_cell.angle_alpha   90.00
_cell.angle_beta   90.00
_cell.angle_gamma   90.00
#
_symmetry.space_group_name_H-M   'P 1'
#
loop_
_entity.id
_entity.type
_entity.pdbx_description
1 polymer ?
#
loop_
_entity_poly.entity_id
_entity_poly.type
_entity_poly.pdbx_seq_one_letter_code
_entity_poly.pdbx_strand_id
1 'polypeptide(L)' 'MIQFAEHLLTKCQWSLGEVFFSFNAAGESSSLAVVCAKQWRAIPTAADRAAYRNQISAATSPEFLATFDVLCEAVSGHR' A
#
# COMPACT_ATOMS: atom_id res chain seq x y z
N MET A 1 -11.88 -6.28 -4.30
CA MET A 1 -11.07 -6.06 -3.09
C MET A 1 -10.39 -4.68 -3.02
N ILE A 2 -9.86 -4.12 -4.12
CA ILE A 2 -9.21 -2.78 -4.14
C ILE A 2 -10.11 -1.67 -3.56
N GLN A 3 -11.34 -1.51 -4.08
CA GLN A 3 -12.28 -0.48 -3.57
C GLN A 3 -12.64 -0.66 -2.09
N PHE A 4 -12.63 -1.90 -1.61
CA PHE A 4 -12.92 -2.21 -0.21
C PHE A 4 -11.74 -1.83 0.70
N ALA A 5 -10.50 -2.15 0.31
CA ALA A 5 -9.30 -1.69 1.01
C ALA A 5 -9.25 -0.15 1.09
N GLU A 6 -9.55 0.52 -0.02
CA GLU A 6 -9.61 1.99 -0.06
C GLU A 6 -10.70 2.54 0.87
N HIS A 7 -11.88 1.93 0.91
CA HIS A 7 -12.95 2.32 1.83
C HIS A 7 -12.53 2.17 3.30
N LEU A 8 -11.90 1.05 3.67
CA LEU A 8 -11.44 0.81 5.04
C LEU A 8 -10.40 1.85 5.48
N LEU A 9 -9.43 2.16 4.63
CA LEU A 9 -8.37 3.13 4.93
C LEU A 9 -8.89 4.58 4.97
N THR A 10 -9.81 4.95 4.08
CA THR A 10 -10.20 6.37 3.88
C THR A 10 -11.51 6.78 4.54
N LYS A 11 -12.49 5.87 4.61
CA LYS A 11 -13.83 6.14 5.16
C LYS A 11 -13.99 5.57 6.56
N CYS A 12 -13.51 4.35 6.78
CA CYS A 12 -13.56 3.73 8.11
C CYS A 12 -12.35 4.09 8.99
N GLN A 13 -11.31 4.72 8.41
CA GLN A 13 -10.11 5.15 9.12
C GLN A 13 -9.40 4.02 9.88
N TRP A 14 -9.48 2.79 9.37
CA TRP A 14 -8.73 1.68 9.92
C TRP A 14 -7.23 1.90 9.70
N SER A 15 -6.41 1.46 10.65
CA SER A 15 -4.96 1.53 10.47
C SER A 15 -4.50 0.58 9.36
N LEU A 16 -3.38 0.92 8.72
CA LEU A 16 -2.79 0.06 7.69
C LEU A 16 -2.50 -1.35 8.21
N GLY A 17 -2.07 -1.49 9.48
CA GLY A 17 -1.81 -2.79 10.10
C GLY A 17 -3.07 -3.64 10.24
N GLU A 18 -4.19 -3.06 10.65
CA GLU A 18 -5.48 -3.78 10.77
C GLU A 18 -6.01 -4.25 9.41
N VAL A 19 -5.92 -3.39 8.39
CA VAL A 19 -6.32 -3.74 7.03
C VAL A 19 -5.38 -4.79 6.45
N PHE A 20 -4.07 -4.66 6.67
CA PHE A 20 -3.07 -5.64 6.23
C PHE A 20 -3.33 -7.00 6.85
N PHE A 21 -3.51 -7.09 8.17
CA PHE A 21 -3.79 -8.36 8.85
C PHE A 21 -5.01 -9.07 8.24
N SER A 22 -6.10 -8.33 8.03
CA SER A 22 -7.35 -8.87 7.48
C SER A 22 -7.20 -9.34 6.04
N PHE A 23 -6.55 -8.54 5.18
CA PHE A 23 -6.33 -8.88 3.78
C PHE A 23 -5.33 -10.00 3.61
N ASN A 24 -4.29 -10.04 4.44
CA ASN A 24 -3.30 -11.13 4.43
C ASN A 24 -3.94 -12.45 4.85
N ALA A 25 -4.75 -12.46 5.92
CA ALA A 25 -5.49 -13.64 6.34
C ALA A 25 -6.47 -14.14 5.27
N ALA A 26 -7.02 -13.24 4.45
CA ALA A 26 -7.90 -13.58 3.34
C ALA A 26 -7.16 -13.95 2.03
N GLY A 27 -5.82 -13.88 1.99
CA GLY A 27 -5.03 -14.11 0.77
C GLY A 27 -5.12 -12.99 -0.28
N GLU A 28 -5.60 -11.81 0.11
CA GLU A 28 -5.93 -10.67 -0.75
C GLU A 28 -4.94 -9.49 -0.61
N SER A 29 -3.76 -9.74 -0.03
CA SER A 29 -2.75 -8.71 0.25
C SER A 29 -2.32 -7.92 -0.99
N SER A 30 -2.29 -8.55 -2.17
CA SER A 30 -2.00 -7.88 -3.46
C SER A 30 -2.98 -6.74 -3.77
N SER A 31 -4.27 -6.90 -3.43
CA SER A 31 -5.28 -5.85 -3.63
C SER A 31 -5.00 -4.61 -2.78
N LEU A 32 -4.53 -4.81 -1.53
CA LEU A 32 -4.12 -3.74 -0.64
C LEU A 32 -2.82 -3.07 -1.14
N ALA A 33 -1.85 -3.85 -1.62
CA ALA A 33 -0.60 -3.32 -2.19
C ALA A 33 -0.85 -2.36 -3.36
N VAL A 34 -1.83 -2.66 -4.22
CA VAL A 34 -2.25 -1.74 -5.31
C VAL A 34 -2.79 -0.42 -4.77
N VAL A 35 -3.59 -0.43 -3.70
CA VAL A 35 -4.11 0.81 -3.08
C VAL A 35 -2.96 1.63 -2.49
N CYS A 36 -2.07 1.00 -1.75
CA CYS A 36 -0.89 1.65 -1.19
C CYS A 36 -0.01 2.26 -2.30
N ALA A 37 0.23 1.54 -3.39
CA ALA A 37 1.00 2.06 -4.53
C ALA A 37 0.32 3.26 -5.20
N LYS A 38 -1.02 3.26 -5.32
CA LYS A 38 -1.78 4.43 -5.81
C LYS A 38 -1.62 5.64 -4.88
N GLN A 39 -1.69 5.45 -3.58
CA GLN A 39 -1.48 6.51 -2.59
C GLN A 39 -0.05 7.05 -2.66
N TRP A 40 0.95 6.19 -2.72
CA TRP A 40 2.36 6.58 -2.86
C TRP A 40 2.60 7.46 -4.10
N ARG A 41 1.94 7.16 -5.23
CA ARG A 41 2.06 7.96 -6.46
C ARG A 41 1.41 9.34 -6.35
N ALA A 42 0.36 9.47 -5.56
CA ALA A 42 -0.30 10.77 -5.32
C ALA A 42 0.55 11.71 -4.45
N ILE A 43 1.58 11.18 -3.76
CA ILE A 43 2.48 11.97 -2.92
C ILE A 43 3.52 12.69 -3.78
N PRO A 44 3.57 14.04 -3.76
CA PRO A 44 4.37 14.82 -4.70
C PRO A 44 5.87 14.78 -4.42
N THR A 45 6.28 14.77 -3.15
CA THR A 45 7.71 14.87 -2.79
C THR A 45 8.34 13.51 -2.57
N ALA A 46 9.64 13.39 -2.88
CA ALA A 46 10.39 12.16 -2.63
C ALA A 46 10.54 11.87 -1.13
N ALA A 47 10.65 12.91 -0.30
CA ALA A 47 10.76 12.77 1.15
C ALA A 47 9.48 12.18 1.76
N ASP A 48 8.31 12.69 1.36
CA ASP A 48 7.02 12.18 1.84
C ASP A 48 6.76 10.76 1.33
N ARG A 49 7.18 10.44 0.10
CA ARG A 49 7.13 9.07 -0.45
C ARG A 49 8.00 8.10 0.34
N ALA A 50 9.18 8.52 0.77
CA ALA A 50 10.05 7.72 1.63
C ALA A 50 9.43 7.53 3.03
N ALA A 51 8.85 8.58 3.62
CA ALA A 51 8.15 8.49 4.89
C ALA A 51 6.96 7.52 4.83
N TYR A 52 6.15 7.59 3.76
CA TYR A 52 5.03 6.69 3.55
C TYR A 52 5.48 5.23 3.34
N ARG A 53 6.56 5.01 2.58
CA ARG A 53 7.16 3.67 2.44
C ARG A 53 7.62 3.12 3.80
N ASN A 54 8.23 3.95 4.66
CA ASN A 54 8.62 3.53 6.00
C ASN A 54 7.41 3.13 6.86
N GLN A 55 6.28 3.83 6.73
CA GLN A 55 5.04 3.45 7.40
C GLN A 55 4.53 2.08 6.91
N ILE A 56 4.56 1.82 5.60
CA ILE A 56 4.21 0.50 5.04
C ILE A 56 5.14 -0.58 5.60
N SER A 57 6.45 -0.34 5.61
CA SER A 57 7.43 -1.28 6.15
C SER A 57 7.23 -1.59 7.63
N ALA A 58 6.74 -0.63 8.42
CA ALA A 58 6.49 -0.83 9.84
C ALA A 58 5.18 -1.58 10.11
N ALA A 59 4.19 -1.46 9.22
CA ALA A 59 2.84 -1.99 9.41
C ALA A 59 2.56 -3.31 8.69
N THR A 60 3.47 -3.77 7.82
CA THR A 60 3.24 -4.92 6.91
C THR A 60 4.43 -5.89 6.90
N SER A 61 4.30 -7.01 6.18
CA SER A 61 5.39 -7.99 6.06
C SER A 61 6.41 -7.62 4.98
N PRO A 62 7.63 -8.20 5.01
CA PRO A 62 8.64 -7.98 3.97
C PRO A 62 8.19 -8.32 2.56
N GLU A 63 7.37 -9.37 2.39
CA GLU A 63 6.85 -9.81 1.09
C GLU A 63 5.84 -8.80 0.53
N PHE A 64 5.03 -8.22 1.39
CA PHE A 64 4.12 -7.14 1.02
C PHE A 64 4.91 -5.91 0.57
N LEU A 65 5.93 -5.52 1.34
CA LEU A 65 6.78 -4.37 1.01
C LEU A 65 7.48 -4.56 -0.34
N ALA A 66 8.01 -5.75 -0.62
CA ALA A 66 8.63 -6.07 -1.90
C ALA A 66 7.62 -5.95 -3.06
N THR A 67 6.40 -6.46 -2.88
CA THR A 67 5.32 -6.33 -3.88
C THR A 67 4.95 -4.87 -4.12
N PHE A 68 4.83 -4.09 -3.04
CA PHE A 68 4.56 -2.65 -3.11
C PHE A 68 5.66 -1.90 -3.88
N ASP A 69 6.93 -2.17 -3.61
CA ASP A 69 8.06 -1.52 -4.27
C ASP A 69 8.05 -1.79 -5.80
N VAL A 70 7.83 -3.04 -6.20
CA VAL A 70 7.67 -3.42 -7.62
C VAL A 70 6.51 -2.66 -8.28
N LEU A 71 5.37 -2.53 -7.59
CA LEU A 71 4.23 -1.79 -8.11
C LEU A 71 4.54 -0.28 -8.25
N CYS A 72 5.32 0.30 -7.35
CA CYS A 72 5.78 1.69 -7.47
C CYS A 72 6.72 1.88 -8.68
N GLU A 73 7.63 0.94 -8.93
CA GLU A 73 8.57 0.97 -10.05
C GLU A 73 7.89 0.69 -11.41
N ALA A 74 6.99 -0.28 -11.49
CA ALA A 74 6.35 -0.71 -12.75
C ALA A 74 5.61 0.42 -13.50
N VAL A 75 5.15 1.46 -12.79
CA VAL A 75 4.46 2.61 -13.40
C VAL A 75 5.43 3.73 -13.77
N SER A 76 6.66 3.70 -13.26
CA SER A 76 7.72 4.63 -13.66
C SER A 76 8.29 4.31 -15.06
N GLY A 77 8.03 3.10 -15.57
CA GLY A 77 8.56 2.59 -16.86
C GLY A 77 7.69 2.82 -18.11
N HIS A 78 6.59 3.57 -18.05
CA HIS A 78 5.73 3.87 -19.22
C HIS A 78 6.08 5.22 -19.87
N ARG A 79 7.31 5.40 -20.35
CA ARG A 79 7.69 6.51 -21.25
C ARG A 79 8.19 5.99 -22.58
#